data_AF-A0A9E2MM48-F1
#
_entry.id   AF-A0A9E2MM48-F1
#
_cell.length_a   1.000
_cell.length_b   1.000
_cell.length_c   1.000
_cell.angle_alpha   90.00
_cell.angle_beta   90.00
_cell.angle_gamma   90.00
#
_symmetry.space_group_name_H-M   'P 1'
#
loop_
_entity.id
_entity.type
_entity.pdbx_description
1 polymer ?
#
loop_
_entity_poly.entity_id
_entity_poly.type
_entity_poly.pdbx_seq_one_letter_code
_entity_poly.pdbx_strand_id
1 'polypeptide(L)'
;MSEQIIAILKRKLADFATHDGIDAETLRNTLKEELQFYVLNFIYHHSEYNKWIMYGGSALRIIHGLDRMSVDLDFEVSERVTKDFLNKLKKEIEDHFSHTYSTHSSFMTVKIVTGRGLLLKFNAGAALNLGHTSNQVHVKVDLNHFIATKTVSERYPVNRDQLSFVILTYNMSTLMASKVAAIFLRGTRGVGKAFYEEKGRDIYDLIWYMNNKIVPGLDYLIAKNVKEAKDLRTLFDKLTIKMNAVSDANLKQDLLPLFVNRTYIENWLTNWRESYFGLVGAYEICTVNALESVQVYRNFRNDNFSFTFTYNIKEGKTCWIEYEMVEYWVEDCERDFPPTKINENINRIIQFKSSGGSIRSSYHDRLKRYATLFNEKNEKFLKKINRIMLSRNRSITTKLIRSTTERLNQKEQIVLNKSALLSCELEDLLK
;
A
#
# COMPACT_ATOMS: atom_id res chain seq x y z
N MET A 1 5.45 -29.87 -26.15
CA MET A 1 5.06 -29.37 -24.80
C MET A 1 5.71 -28.05 -24.35
N SER A 2 6.92 -27.65 -24.78
CA SER A 2 7.25 -26.20 -24.90
C SER A 2 6.21 -25.45 -25.76
N GLU A 3 5.62 -26.18 -26.71
CA GLU A 3 4.45 -25.81 -27.50
C GLU A 3 3.25 -25.34 -26.67
N GLN A 4 3.05 -25.79 -25.42
CA GLN A 4 1.92 -25.34 -24.62
C GLN A 4 2.12 -23.89 -24.16
N ILE A 5 3.29 -23.56 -23.61
CA ILE A 5 3.64 -22.17 -23.27
C ILE A 5 3.62 -21.34 -24.55
N ILE A 6 4.23 -21.80 -25.65
CA ILE A 6 4.20 -21.08 -26.94
C ILE A 6 2.78 -20.86 -27.44
N ALA A 7 1.89 -21.85 -27.35
CA ALA A 7 0.49 -21.74 -27.77
C ALA A 7 -0.28 -20.71 -26.94
N ILE A 8 -0.06 -20.68 -25.62
CA ILE A 8 -0.64 -19.67 -24.72
C ILE A 8 -0.11 -18.28 -25.08
N LEU A 9 1.19 -18.14 -25.31
CA LEU A 9 1.80 -16.87 -25.74
C LEU A 9 1.28 -16.43 -27.12
N LYS A 10 1.09 -17.36 -28.08
CA LYS A 10 0.48 -17.07 -29.40
C LYS A 10 -0.94 -16.57 -29.26
N ARG A 11 -1.76 -17.25 -28.45
CA ARG A 11 -3.15 -16.84 -28.18
C ARG A 11 -3.17 -15.45 -27.54
N LYS A 12 -2.29 -15.18 -26.58
CA LYS A 12 -2.16 -13.87 -25.96
C LYS A 12 -1.82 -12.78 -26.95
N LEU A 13 -0.94 -13.03 -27.93
CA LEU A 13 -0.63 -12.07 -29.00
C LEU A 13 -1.79 -11.86 -29.96
N ALA A 14 -2.59 -12.90 -30.23
CA ALA A 14 -3.75 -12.80 -31.11
C ALA A 14 -4.80 -11.80 -30.57
N ASP A 15 -4.92 -11.67 -29.24
CA ASP A 15 -5.77 -10.65 -28.60
C ASP A 15 -5.38 -9.21 -28.99
N PHE A 16 -4.15 -9.00 -29.46
CA PHE A 16 -3.62 -7.70 -29.88
C PHE A 16 -3.54 -7.52 -31.39
N ALA A 17 -3.90 -8.54 -32.18
CA ALA A 17 -3.85 -8.48 -33.65
C ALA A 17 -4.80 -7.42 -34.25
N THR A 18 -5.78 -6.94 -33.47
CA THR A 18 -6.72 -5.87 -33.84
C THR A 18 -6.19 -4.46 -33.54
N HIS A 19 -5.03 -4.33 -32.90
CA HIS A 19 -4.44 -3.06 -32.53
C HIS A 19 -3.34 -2.69 -33.52
N ASP A 20 -3.71 -1.94 -34.57
CA ASP A 20 -2.73 -1.38 -35.50
C ASP A 20 -1.72 -0.49 -34.75
N GLY A 21 -0.42 -0.74 -34.96
CA GLY A 21 0.66 0.13 -34.49
C GLY A 21 1.25 -0.14 -33.10
N ILE A 22 1.03 -1.31 -32.48
CA ILE A 22 1.78 -1.70 -31.27
C ILE A 22 3.24 -2.02 -31.64
N ASP A 23 4.20 -1.40 -30.95
CA ASP A 23 5.62 -1.68 -31.17
C ASP A 23 6.07 -3.01 -30.56
N ALA A 24 7.17 -3.54 -31.09
CA ALA A 24 7.72 -4.83 -30.72
C ALA A 24 8.11 -4.95 -29.24
N GLU A 25 8.55 -3.86 -28.57
CA GLU A 25 8.91 -3.92 -27.15
C GLU A 25 7.66 -3.99 -26.26
N THR A 26 6.57 -3.30 -26.64
CA THR A 26 5.27 -3.42 -25.96
C THR A 26 4.73 -4.84 -26.03
N LEU A 27 4.73 -5.48 -27.21
CA LEU A 27 4.33 -6.89 -27.35
C LEU A 27 5.23 -7.80 -26.50
N ARG A 28 6.54 -7.55 -26.52
CA ARG A 28 7.50 -8.30 -25.70
C ARG A 28 7.20 -8.16 -24.20
N ASN A 29 6.80 -6.99 -23.73
CA ASN A 29 6.40 -6.77 -22.34
C ASN A 29 5.13 -7.52 -21.97
N THR A 30 4.16 -7.62 -22.87
CA THR A 30 2.96 -8.44 -22.64
C THR A 30 3.29 -9.92 -22.46
N LEU A 31 4.25 -10.44 -23.24
CA LEU A 31 4.71 -11.81 -23.06
C LEU A 31 5.45 -12.01 -21.73
N LYS A 32 6.19 -10.99 -21.25
CA LYS A 32 6.85 -11.04 -19.94
C LYS A 32 5.80 -11.19 -18.83
N GLU A 33 4.73 -10.41 -18.86
CA GLU A 33 3.64 -10.51 -17.87
C GLU A 33 3.03 -11.92 -17.85
N GLU A 34 2.81 -12.54 -19.02
CA GLU A 34 2.26 -13.89 -19.08
C GLU A 34 3.25 -14.93 -18.50
N LEU A 35 4.54 -14.83 -18.85
CA LEU A 35 5.58 -15.73 -18.36
C LEU A 35 5.82 -15.61 -16.85
N GLN A 36 5.56 -14.44 -16.25
CA GLN A 36 5.70 -14.23 -14.81
C GLN A 36 4.77 -15.15 -13.99
N PHE A 37 3.57 -15.47 -14.48
CA PHE A 37 2.64 -16.36 -13.75
C PHE A 37 3.20 -17.77 -13.58
N TYR A 38 3.96 -18.28 -14.55
CA TYR A 38 4.63 -19.58 -14.43
C TYR A 38 5.74 -19.56 -13.37
N VAL A 39 6.48 -18.46 -13.29
CA VAL A 39 7.52 -18.24 -12.26
C VAL A 39 6.89 -18.11 -10.88
N LEU A 40 5.79 -17.36 -10.76
CA LEU A 40 5.06 -17.21 -9.50
C LEU A 40 4.43 -18.53 -9.06
N ASN A 41 3.92 -19.32 -10.01
CA ASN A 41 3.39 -20.66 -9.72
C ASN A 41 4.47 -21.56 -9.12
N PHE A 42 5.70 -21.53 -9.64
CA PHE A 42 6.84 -22.22 -9.02
C PHE A 42 7.13 -21.71 -7.61
N ILE A 43 7.32 -20.39 -7.45
CA ILE A 43 7.71 -19.78 -6.17
C ILE A 43 6.70 -20.09 -5.07
N TYR A 44 5.41 -19.90 -5.34
CA TYR A 44 4.37 -20.02 -4.31
C TYR A 44 3.90 -21.45 -4.03
N HIS A 45 4.28 -22.44 -4.84
CA HIS A 45 4.13 -23.86 -4.52
C HIS A 45 5.39 -24.46 -3.87
N HIS A 46 6.53 -23.77 -3.92
CA HIS A 46 7.74 -24.25 -3.29
C HIS A 46 7.65 -24.11 -1.76
N SER A 47 8.03 -25.16 -1.03
CA SER A 47 7.94 -25.21 0.44
C SER A 47 8.78 -24.13 1.14
N GLU A 48 9.89 -23.72 0.51
CA GLU A 48 10.81 -22.71 1.05
C GLU A 48 10.48 -21.28 0.57
N TYR A 49 9.95 -21.11 -0.66
CA TYR A 49 9.85 -19.80 -1.31
C TYR A 49 8.45 -19.19 -1.22
N ASN A 50 7.44 -19.98 -0.83
CA ASN A 50 6.07 -19.50 -0.65
C ASN A 50 5.89 -18.42 0.44
N LYS A 51 6.92 -18.20 1.26
CA LYS A 51 6.98 -17.17 2.30
C LYS A 51 7.59 -15.85 1.82
N TRP A 52 8.02 -15.76 0.56
CA TRP A 52 8.58 -14.53 0.01
C TRP A 52 7.51 -13.46 -0.18
N ILE A 53 7.81 -12.24 0.26
CA ILE A 53 6.89 -11.12 0.17
C ILE A 53 7.13 -10.43 -1.17
N MET A 54 6.18 -10.58 -2.09
CA MET A 54 6.19 -9.87 -3.37
C MET A 54 5.84 -8.40 -3.13
N TYR A 55 6.58 -7.49 -3.76
CA TYR A 55 6.34 -6.06 -3.68
C TYR A 55 6.62 -5.36 -5.01
N GLY A 56 6.54 -4.03 -5.04
CA GLY A 56 6.84 -3.25 -6.24
C GLY A 56 5.72 -3.26 -7.29
N GLY A 57 6.08 -2.98 -8.54
CA GLY A 57 5.11 -2.74 -9.61
C GLY A 57 4.30 -3.97 -10.01
N SER A 58 4.89 -5.16 -9.91
CA SER A 58 4.19 -6.40 -10.29
C SER A 58 3.17 -6.83 -9.26
N ALA A 59 3.41 -6.57 -7.97
CA ALA A 59 2.38 -6.76 -6.93
C ALA A 59 1.18 -5.84 -7.23
N LEU A 60 1.44 -4.57 -7.53
CA LEU A 60 0.40 -3.61 -7.88
C LEU A 60 -0.39 -4.00 -9.13
N ARG A 61 0.31 -4.52 -10.15
CA ARG A 61 -0.28 -4.98 -11.42
C ARG A 61 -1.15 -6.22 -11.27
N ILE A 62 -0.63 -7.26 -10.61
CA ILE A 62 -1.30 -8.56 -10.52
C ILE A 62 -2.43 -8.52 -9.49
N ILE A 63 -2.23 -7.83 -8.36
CA ILE A 63 -3.14 -7.89 -7.21
C ILE A 63 -4.12 -6.71 -7.19
N HIS A 64 -3.66 -5.51 -7.58
CA HIS A 64 -4.42 -4.27 -7.39
C HIS A 64 -4.82 -3.59 -8.70
N GLY A 65 -4.56 -4.22 -9.85
CA GLY A 65 -5.04 -3.73 -11.14
C GLY A 65 -4.36 -2.47 -11.66
N LEU A 66 -3.06 -2.27 -11.41
CA LEU A 66 -2.28 -1.20 -12.06
C LEU A 66 -2.43 -1.25 -13.59
N ASP A 67 -2.67 -0.12 -14.26
CA ASP A 67 -2.93 -0.11 -15.71
C ASP A 67 -1.69 -0.43 -16.56
N ARG A 68 -0.51 0.07 -16.13
CA ARG A 68 0.75 -0.18 -16.85
C ARG A 68 1.22 -1.60 -16.65
N MET A 69 1.87 -2.15 -17.67
CA MET A 69 2.55 -3.44 -17.54
C MET A 69 3.72 -3.37 -16.55
N SER A 70 4.04 -4.51 -15.94
CA SER A 70 5.21 -4.65 -15.07
C SER A 70 6.11 -5.82 -15.49
N VAL A 71 7.42 -5.58 -15.57
CA VAL A 71 8.36 -6.47 -16.27
C VAL A 71 9.27 -7.29 -15.36
N ASP A 72 9.44 -6.87 -14.09
CA ASP A 72 10.33 -7.48 -13.10
C ASP A 72 9.51 -8.07 -11.94
N LEU A 73 9.93 -9.18 -11.35
CA LEU A 73 9.35 -9.70 -10.11
C LEU A 73 10.28 -9.37 -8.94
N ASP A 74 9.83 -8.53 -8.02
CA ASP A 74 10.59 -8.09 -6.85
C ASP A 74 10.06 -8.78 -5.58
N PHE A 75 10.96 -9.39 -4.81
CA PHE A 75 10.65 -10.05 -3.55
C PHE A 75 11.53 -9.54 -2.41
N GLU A 76 10.95 -9.41 -1.23
CA GLU A 76 11.69 -9.32 0.02
C GLU A 76 11.72 -10.67 0.72
N VAL A 77 12.91 -11.07 1.16
CA VAL A 77 13.19 -12.38 1.74
C VAL A 77 13.87 -12.25 3.09
N SER A 78 13.47 -13.11 4.04
CA SER A 78 14.05 -13.14 5.39
C SER A 78 15.47 -13.73 5.43
N GLU A 79 15.81 -14.55 4.44
CA GLU A 79 17.11 -15.22 4.37
C GLU A 79 18.12 -14.39 3.58
N ARG A 80 19.41 -14.53 3.91
CA ARG A 80 20.46 -13.85 3.15
C ARG A 80 20.57 -14.48 1.77
N VAL A 81 20.56 -13.65 0.74
CA VAL A 81 20.72 -14.09 -0.66
C VAL A 81 22.21 -14.36 -0.92
N THR A 82 22.62 -15.62 -0.77
CA THR A 82 23.99 -16.07 -1.05
C THR A 82 24.12 -16.65 -2.46
N LYS A 83 25.36 -16.83 -2.93
CA LYS A 83 25.63 -17.49 -4.22
C LYS A 83 25.08 -18.92 -4.26
N ASP A 84 25.24 -19.67 -3.17
CA ASP A 84 24.78 -21.05 -3.08
C ASP A 84 23.25 -21.14 -3.09
N PHE A 85 22.59 -20.23 -2.39
CA PHE A 85 21.14 -20.08 -2.44
C PHE A 85 20.65 -19.79 -3.87
N LEU A 86 21.30 -18.86 -4.58
CA LEU A 86 20.94 -18.55 -5.98
C LEU A 86 21.23 -19.72 -6.93
N ASN A 87 22.28 -20.50 -6.70
CA ASN A 87 22.57 -21.71 -7.48
C ASN A 87 21.51 -22.79 -7.25
N LYS A 88 21.09 -22.98 -5.99
CA LYS A 88 20.00 -23.89 -5.62
C LYS A 88 18.70 -23.46 -6.29
N LEU A 89 18.27 -22.21 -6.11
CA LEU A 89 17.07 -21.65 -6.72
C LEU A 89 17.10 -21.78 -8.25
N LYS A 90 18.24 -21.49 -8.88
CA LYS A 90 18.44 -21.65 -10.33
C LYS A 90 18.17 -23.10 -10.75
N LYS A 91 18.78 -24.07 -10.07
CA LYS A 91 18.62 -25.48 -10.40
C LYS A 91 17.16 -25.92 -10.24
N GLU A 92 16.54 -25.56 -9.11
CA GLU A 92 15.15 -25.95 -8.81
C GLU A 92 14.15 -25.36 -9.80
N ILE A 93 14.34 -24.11 -10.26
CA ILE A 93 13.46 -23.54 -11.27
C ILE A 93 13.69 -24.15 -12.66
N GLU A 94 14.93 -24.46 -13.02
CA GLU A 94 15.23 -25.19 -14.27
C GLU A 94 14.60 -26.58 -14.26
N ASP A 95 14.74 -27.32 -13.14
CA ASP A 95 14.13 -28.63 -12.94
C ASP A 95 12.60 -28.55 -12.95
N HIS A 96 12.00 -27.57 -12.28
CA HIS A 96 10.54 -27.40 -12.26
C HIS A 96 9.97 -27.18 -13.66
N PHE A 97 10.58 -26.29 -14.45
CA PHE A 97 10.11 -25.99 -15.80
C PHE A 97 10.31 -27.19 -16.75
N SER A 98 11.42 -27.91 -16.60
CA SER A 98 11.69 -29.14 -17.35
C SER A 98 10.64 -30.23 -17.05
N HIS A 99 10.36 -30.52 -15.78
CA HIS A 99 9.43 -31.59 -15.40
C HIS A 99 7.96 -31.22 -15.63
N THR A 100 7.57 -29.96 -15.34
CA THR A 100 6.16 -29.55 -15.34
C THR A 100 5.68 -29.12 -16.72
N TYR A 101 6.54 -28.45 -17.51
CA TYR A 101 6.16 -27.87 -18.80
C TYR A 101 6.96 -28.45 -19.98
N SER A 102 7.78 -29.49 -19.73
CA SER A 102 8.67 -30.11 -20.72
C SER A 102 9.51 -29.09 -21.49
N THR A 103 10.02 -28.06 -20.81
CA THR A 103 10.89 -27.08 -21.45
C THR A 103 12.29 -27.66 -21.62
N HIS A 104 12.83 -27.59 -22.84
CA HIS A 104 14.22 -27.91 -23.11
C HIS A 104 15.12 -26.69 -22.88
N SER A 105 16.43 -26.93 -22.67
CA SER A 105 17.44 -25.87 -22.50
C SER A 105 17.56 -24.95 -23.72
N SER A 106 17.15 -25.42 -24.91
CA SER A 106 17.04 -24.60 -26.12
C SER A 106 15.88 -23.59 -26.05
N PHE A 107 14.85 -23.85 -25.25
CA PHE A 107 13.71 -22.96 -25.07
C PHE A 107 13.92 -22.02 -23.88
N MET A 108 14.38 -22.52 -22.73
CA MET A 108 14.57 -21.70 -21.53
C MET A 108 15.97 -21.91 -20.94
N THR A 109 16.62 -20.82 -20.57
CA THR A 109 17.87 -20.84 -19.77
C THR A 109 17.79 -19.87 -18.61
N VAL A 110 18.46 -20.17 -17.50
CA VAL A 110 18.46 -19.30 -16.32
C VAL A 110 19.88 -18.81 -16.01
N LYS A 111 20.01 -17.51 -15.76
CA LYS A 111 21.28 -16.88 -15.35
C LYS A 111 21.13 -16.18 -14.02
N ILE A 112 22.13 -16.32 -13.16
CA ILE A 112 22.22 -15.49 -11.95
C ILE A 112 22.66 -14.09 -12.37
N VAL A 113 21.96 -13.06 -11.89
CA VAL A 113 22.23 -11.66 -12.20
C VAL A 113 22.44 -10.85 -10.93
N THR A 114 23.38 -9.90 -10.97
CA THR A 114 23.57 -8.87 -9.93
C THR A 114 23.82 -9.40 -8.50
N GLY A 115 24.17 -10.68 -8.35
CA GLY A 115 24.35 -11.34 -7.04
C GLY A 115 23.09 -11.41 -6.17
N ARG A 116 21.93 -11.03 -6.72
CA ARG A 116 20.68 -10.83 -5.96
C ARG A 116 19.44 -11.35 -6.69
N GLY A 117 19.60 -12.10 -7.78
CA GLY A 117 18.43 -12.51 -8.56
C GLY A 117 18.73 -13.45 -9.71
N LEU A 118 17.67 -13.85 -10.40
CA LEU A 118 17.70 -14.70 -11.58
C LEU A 118 17.13 -13.94 -12.80
N LEU A 119 17.66 -14.28 -13.96
CA LEU A 119 17.14 -13.87 -15.26
C LEU A 119 16.81 -15.12 -16.07
N LEU A 120 15.51 -15.38 -16.21
CA LEU A 120 14.99 -16.46 -17.03
C LEU A 120 14.87 -15.96 -18.47
N LYS A 121 15.47 -16.67 -19.41
CA LYS A 121 15.52 -16.31 -20.82
C LYS A 121 14.76 -17.34 -21.64
N PHE A 122 13.63 -16.92 -22.21
CA PHE A 122 12.76 -17.74 -23.05
C PHE A 122 13.00 -17.41 -24.52
N ASN A 123 13.43 -18.38 -25.31
CA ASN A 123 13.66 -18.26 -26.75
C ASN A 123 12.35 -18.44 -27.54
N ALA A 124 11.36 -17.58 -27.25
CA ALA A 124 10.03 -17.67 -27.85
C ALA A 124 9.84 -16.74 -29.06
N GLY A 125 10.64 -15.68 -29.20
CA GLY A 125 10.38 -14.59 -30.14
C GLY A 125 10.38 -15.00 -31.62
N ALA A 126 11.21 -15.97 -32.02
CA ALA A 126 11.22 -16.49 -33.39
C ALA A 126 9.92 -17.23 -33.73
N ALA A 127 9.40 -18.03 -32.80
CA ALA A 127 8.14 -18.77 -32.99
C ALA A 127 6.90 -17.86 -32.95
N LEU A 128 7.07 -16.63 -32.46
CA LEU A 128 5.99 -15.65 -32.25
C LEU A 128 6.04 -14.47 -33.25
N ASN A 129 7.04 -14.41 -34.14
CA ASN A 129 7.22 -13.34 -35.13
C ASN A 129 7.12 -11.92 -34.55
N LEU A 130 7.77 -11.66 -33.41
CA LEU A 130 7.62 -10.41 -32.66
C LEU A 130 8.15 -9.15 -33.35
N GLY A 131 8.86 -9.26 -34.47
CA GLY A 131 9.50 -8.11 -35.14
C GLY A 131 10.59 -7.43 -34.29
N HIS A 132 11.03 -8.05 -33.20
CA HIS A 132 12.05 -7.54 -32.29
C HIS A 132 13.43 -8.09 -32.66
N THR A 133 14.50 -7.31 -32.44
CA THR A 133 15.89 -7.69 -32.79
C THR A 133 16.39 -8.92 -32.01
N SER A 134 15.83 -9.16 -30.81
CA SER A 134 16.09 -10.33 -30.00
C SER A 134 14.88 -11.26 -29.94
N ASN A 135 15.10 -12.54 -30.24
CA ASN A 135 14.13 -13.62 -30.09
C ASN A 135 13.92 -14.08 -28.64
N GLN A 136 14.58 -13.45 -27.67
CA GLN A 136 14.44 -13.82 -26.27
C GLN A 136 13.36 -12.98 -25.61
N VAL A 137 12.61 -13.53 -24.67
CA VAL A 137 11.80 -12.81 -23.69
C VAL A 137 12.41 -13.08 -22.31
N HIS A 138 12.62 -12.03 -21.52
CA HIS A 138 13.33 -12.14 -20.25
C HIS A 138 12.40 -11.85 -19.08
N VAL A 139 12.31 -12.77 -18.13
CA VAL A 139 11.67 -12.55 -16.83
C VAL A 139 12.75 -12.44 -15.77
N LYS A 140 12.75 -11.33 -15.03
CA LYS A 140 13.70 -11.09 -13.95
C LYS A 140 13.05 -11.35 -12.60
N VAL A 141 13.76 -12.06 -11.73
CA VAL A 141 13.41 -12.26 -10.32
C VAL A 141 14.49 -11.60 -9.48
N ASP A 142 14.14 -10.54 -8.75
CA ASP A 142 15.03 -9.82 -7.84
C ASP A 142 14.67 -10.14 -6.38
N LEU A 143 15.68 -10.53 -5.60
CA LEU A 143 15.55 -10.88 -4.19
C LEU A 143 16.29 -9.86 -3.34
N ASN A 144 15.56 -9.26 -2.40
CA ASN A 144 16.11 -8.29 -1.47
C ASN A 144 16.02 -8.84 -0.05
N HIS A 145 17.17 -9.05 0.57
CA HIS A 145 17.21 -9.41 1.98
C HIS A 145 16.80 -8.20 2.81
N PHE A 146 15.59 -8.24 3.35
CA PHE A 146 15.05 -7.18 4.20
C PHE A 146 13.96 -7.76 5.10
N ILE A 147 13.98 -7.36 6.37
CA ILE A 147 12.96 -7.70 7.35
C ILE A 147 12.36 -6.38 7.81
N ALA A 148 11.14 -6.11 7.33
CA ALA A 148 10.44 -4.89 7.66
C ALA A 148 9.77 -5.03 9.03
N THR A 149 10.20 -4.23 10.02
CA THR A 149 9.54 -4.19 11.32
C THR A 149 8.18 -3.51 11.20
N LYS A 150 7.17 -3.97 11.95
CA LYS A 150 5.82 -3.40 12.00
C LYS A 150 5.08 -3.32 10.65
N THR A 151 5.40 -4.19 9.71
CA THR A 151 4.63 -4.30 8.47
C THR A 151 3.55 -5.35 8.59
N VAL A 152 2.48 -5.15 7.83
CA VAL A 152 1.39 -6.11 7.69
C VAL A 152 1.51 -6.75 6.32
N SER A 153 1.55 -8.09 6.30
CA SER A 153 1.49 -8.87 5.08
C SER A 153 0.10 -9.46 4.87
N GLU A 154 -0.28 -9.59 3.60
CA GLU A 154 -1.58 -10.02 3.14
C GLU A 154 -1.41 -11.16 2.14
N ARG A 155 -2.40 -12.05 2.10
CA ARG A 155 -2.43 -13.21 1.20
C ARG A 155 -3.49 -12.99 0.13
N TYR A 156 -3.08 -13.03 -1.13
CA TYR A 156 -3.95 -12.84 -2.28
C TYR A 156 -3.98 -14.10 -3.15
N PRO A 157 -5.12 -14.81 -3.23
CA PRO A 157 -5.31 -15.87 -4.19
C PRO A 157 -5.30 -15.30 -5.61
N VAL A 158 -4.51 -15.90 -6.50
CA VAL A 158 -4.39 -15.53 -7.90
C VAL A 158 -4.71 -16.75 -8.75
N ASN A 159 -5.67 -16.58 -9.66
CA ASN A 159 -6.05 -17.58 -10.66
C ASN A 159 -5.80 -16.99 -12.06
N ARG A 160 -4.97 -17.66 -12.86
CA ARG A 160 -4.66 -17.27 -14.24
C ARG A 160 -4.60 -18.52 -15.10
N ASP A 161 -5.54 -18.63 -16.04
CA ASP A 161 -5.74 -19.84 -16.87
C ASP A 161 -5.84 -21.11 -15.99
N GLN A 162 -4.84 -22.00 -16.05
CA GLN A 162 -4.77 -23.23 -15.24
C GLN A 162 -3.86 -23.10 -14.01
N LEU A 163 -3.33 -21.91 -13.74
CA LEU A 163 -2.45 -21.64 -12.60
C LEU A 163 -3.27 -21.05 -11.45
N SER A 164 -3.05 -21.57 -10.24
CA SER A 164 -3.69 -21.10 -9.01
C SER A 164 -2.68 -21.11 -7.88
N PHE A 165 -2.39 -19.96 -7.29
CA PHE A 165 -1.44 -19.82 -6.18
C PHE A 165 -1.80 -18.64 -5.28
N VAL A 166 -1.18 -18.55 -4.10
CA VAL A 166 -1.42 -17.46 -3.15
C VAL A 166 -0.17 -16.60 -3.02
N ILE A 167 -0.25 -15.35 -3.47
CA ILE A 167 0.83 -14.38 -3.33
C ILE A 167 0.79 -13.83 -1.91
N LEU A 168 1.96 -13.80 -1.24
CA LEU A 168 2.18 -13.03 -0.03
C LEU A 168 2.72 -11.65 -0.42
N THR A 169 2.06 -10.57 -0.03
CA THR A 169 2.47 -9.18 -0.31
C THR A 169 2.31 -8.30 0.92
N TYR A 170 2.78 -7.06 0.87
CA TYR A 170 2.48 -6.09 1.92
C TYR A 170 1.15 -5.38 1.70
N ASN A 171 0.57 -4.84 2.77
CA ASN A 171 -0.55 -3.93 2.64
C ASN A 171 -0.22 -2.68 1.78
N MET A 172 -1.25 -2.01 1.27
CA MET A 172 -1.11 -0.88 0.35
C MET A 172 -0.26 0.28 0.90
N SER A 173 -0.35 0.57 2.20
CA SER A 173 0.44 1.62 2.84
C SER A 173 1.94 1.33 2.77
N THR A 174 2.33 0.08 2.99
CA THR A 174 3.72 -0.35 2.89
C THR A 174 4.18 -0.43 1.42
N LEU A 175 3.30 -0.86 0.50
CA LEU A 175 3.63 -0.86 -0.93
C LEU A 175 3.87 0.56 -1.47
N MET A 176 3.03 1.54 -1.09
CA MET A 176 3.27 2.96 -1.39
C MET A 176 4.56 3.46 -0.75
N ALA A 177 4.84 3.10 0.50
CA ALA A 177 6.10 3.43 1.16
C ALA A 177 7.32 2.87 0.41
N SER A 178 7.25 1.63 -0.09
CA SER A 178 8.33 1.06 -0.90
C SER A 178 8.58 1.83 -2.20
N LYS A 179 7.52 2.40 -2.78
CA LYS A 179 7.61 3.26 -3.97
C LYS A 179 8.27 4.60 -3.64
N VAL A 180 7.83 5.24 -2.57
CA VAL A 180 8.42 6.49 -2.08
C VAL A 180 9.89 6.30 -1.72
N ALA A 181 10.25 5.19 -1.06
CA ALA A 181 11.64 4.83 -0.78
C ALA A 181 12.46 4.72 -2.07
N ALA A 182 11.92 4.11 -3.13
CA ALA A 182 12.61 4.02 -4.41
C ALA A 182 12.86 5.41 -5.03
N ILE A 183 11.91 6.34 -4.91
CA ILE A 183 12.06 7.72 -5.41
C ILE A 183 13.16 8.49 -4.67
N PHE A 184 13.30 8.28 -3.35
CA PHE A 184 14.31 8.97 -2.55
C PHE A 184 15.69 8.31 -2.57
N LEU A 185 15.77 6.98 -2.63
CA LEU A 185 17.00 6.23 -2.41
C LEU A 185 17.69 5.75 -3.69
N ARG A 186 17.02 5.80 -4.85
CA ARG A 186 17.69 5.45 -6.12
C ARG A 186 18.78 6.49 -6.42
N GLY A 187 19.94 5.99 -6.86
CA GLY A 187 20.99 6.83 -7.42
C GLY A 187 20.73 7.19 -8.89
N THR A 188 21.64 7.97 -9.48
CA THR A 188 21.58 8.37 -10.89
C THR A 188 21.65 7.15 -11.82
N ARG A 189 20.84 7.17 -12.87
CA ARG A 189 20.74 6.11 -13.87
C ARG A 189 20.99 6.65 -15.27
N GLY A 190 21.94 6.05 -15.98
CA GLY A 190 22.14 6.30 -17.40
C GLY A 190 21.01 5.70 -18.26
N VAL A 191 20.39 6.50 -19.11
CA VAL A 191 19.48 6.09 -20.18
C VAL A 191 20.02 6.70 -21.48
N GLY A 192 20.66 5.88 -22.32
CA GLY A 192 21.43 6.37 -23.46
C GLY A 192 22.60 7.23 -23.01
N LYS A 193 22.67 8.49 -23.45
CA LYS A 193 23.68 9.48 -23.04
C LYS A 193 23.23 10.36 -21.85
N ALA A 194 21.98 10.25 -21.42
CA ALA A 194 21.41 11.07 -20.34
C ALA A 194 21.45 10.33 -19.00
N PHE A 195 21.56 11.07 -17.89
CA PHE A 195 21.47 10.55 -16.54
C PHE A 195 20.25 11.12 -15.85
N TYR A 196 19.40 10.26 -15.29
CA TYR A 196 18.19 10.64 -14.57
C TYR A 196 18.29 10.17 -13.12
N GLU A 197 17.75 10.95 -12.20
CA GLU A 197 17.64 10.56 -10.78
C GLU A 197 16.41 9.69 -10.53
N GLU A 198 15.45 9.72 -11.45
CA GLU A 198 14.16 9.09 -11.34
C GLU A 198 13.91 8.04 -12.43
N LYS A 199 12.98 7.12 -12.13
CA LYS A 199 12.45 6.15 -13.08
C LYS A 199 11.00 6.51 -13.37
N GLY A 200 10.64 6.77 -14.62
CA GLY A 200 9.31 7.27 -15.00
C GLY A 200 8.16 6.44 -14.42
N ARG A 201 8.29 5.11 -14.43
CA ARG A 201 7.29 4.20 -13.85
C ARG A 201 7.13 4.30 -12.34
N ASP A 202 8.13 4.79 -11.60
CA ASP A 202 7.97 5.04 -10.18
C ASP A 202 7.08 6.26 -9.90
N ILE A 203 7.11 7.27 -10.77
CA ILE A 203 6.24 8.44 -10.72
C ILE A 203 4.80 8.06 -11.07
N TYR A 204 4.63 7.22 -12.10
CA TYR A 204 3.32 6.67 -12.46
C TYR A 204 2.67 5.94 -11.29
N ASP A 205 3.40 5.02 -10.66
CA ASP A 205 2.87 4.24 -9.54
C ASP A 205 2.55 5.14 -8.33
N LEU A 206 3.39 6.14 -8.04
CA LEU A 206 3.13 7.10 -6.98
C LEU A 206 1.78 7.80 -7.18
N ILE A 207 1.54 8.34 -8.38
CA ILE A 207 0.29 9.03 -8.70
C ILE A 207 -0.89 8.06 -8.65
N TRP A 208 -0.70 6.81 -9.08
CA TRP A 208 -1.71 5.77 -8.94
C TRP A 208 -2.06 5.51 -7.46
N TYR A 209 -1.07 5.43 -6.55
CA TYR A 209 -1.34 5.32 -5.11
C TYR A 209 -2.09 6.54 -4.57
N MET A 210 -1.73 7.74 -5.04
CA MET A 210 -2.34 8.99 -4.61
C MET A 210 -3.80 9.13 -5.08
N ASN A 211 -4.10 8.69 -6.31
CA ASN A 211 -5.48 8.59 -6.80
C ASN A 211 -6.34 7.68 -5.92
N ASN A 212 -5.75 6.59 -5.42
CA ASN A 212 -6.38 5.67 -4.48
C ASN A 212 -6.36 6.15 -3.02
N LYS A 213 -5.88 7.38 -2.76
CA LYS A 213 -5.81 8.02 -1.43
C LYS A 213 -5.03 7.20 -0.40
N ILE A 214 -4.06 6.41 -0.88
CA ILE A 214 -3.21 5.59 -0.02
C ILE A 214 -2.20 6.49 0.69
N VAL A 215 -1.87 6.16 1.93
CA VAL A 215 -0.91 6.93 2.75
C VAL A 215 0.33 6.07 2.95
N PRO A 216 1.55 6.58 2.68
CA PRO A 216 2.75 5.77 2.81
C PRO A 216 3.04 5.50 4.30
N GLY A 217 3.31 4.24 4.62
CA GLY A 217 3.70 3.82 5.97
C GLY A 217 5.08 4.36 6.35
N LEU A 218 5.12 5.31 7.30
CA LEU A 218 6.38 5.91 7.76
C LEU A 218 7.33 4.88 8.39
N ASP A 219 6.81 3.89 9.11
CA ASP A 219 7.64 2.84 9.74
C ASP A 219 8.51 2.10 8.71
N TYR A 220 7.96 1.77 7.53
CA TYR A 220 8.71 1.12 6.45
C TYR A 220 9.78 2.05 5.88
N LEU A 221 9.45 3.33 5.66
CA LEU A 221 10.38 4.34 5.15
C LEU A 221 11.56 4.56 6.12
N ILE A 222 11.27 4.64 7.42
CA ILE A 222 12.26 4.76 8.48
C ILE A 222 13.17 3.52 8.50
N ALA A 223 12.59 2.31 8.41
CA ALA A 223 13.36 1.07 8.34
C ALA A 223 14.25 0.97 7.08
N LYS A 224 13.87 1.65 5.98
CA LYS A 224 14.70 1.80 4.76
C LYS A 224 15.69 2.96 4.83
N ASN A 225 15.76 3.69 5.94
CA ASN A 225 16.62 4.86 6.15
C ASN A 225 16.32 6.05 5.21
N VAL A 226 15.04 6.28 4.87
CA VAL A 226 14.61 7.48 4.15
C VAL A 226 14.63 8.67 5.11
N LYS A 227 15.53 9.63 4.88
CA LYS A 227 15.79 10.76 5.79
C LYS A 227 14.62 11.75 5.89
N GLU A 228 13.82 11.82 4.83
CA GLU A 228 12.66 12.69 4.67
C GLU A 228 11.43 12.16 5.42
N ALA A 229 11.42 10.89 5.82
CA ALA A 229 10.29 10.23 6.48
C ALA A 229 10.19 10.54 7.99
N LYS A 230 10.45 11.80 8.37
CA LYS A 230 10.30 12.27 9.76
C LYS A 230 8.85 12.36 10.19
N ASP A 231 8.01 12.81 9.27
CA ASP A 231 6.58 12.99 9.38
C ASP A 231 5.99 13.13 7.97
N LEU A 232 4.66 13.05 7.85
CA LEU A 232 4.00 13.12 6.54
C LEU A 232 4.18 14.48 5.86
N ARG A 233 4.18 15.60 6.59
CA ARG A 233 4.33 16.94 6.01
C ARG A 233 5.69 17.07 5.34
N THR A 234 6.75 16.80 6.10
CA THR A 234 8.14 16.83 5.60
C THR A 234 8.30 15.92 4.38
N LEU A 235 7.73 14.71 4.43
CA LEU A 235 7.81 13.75 3.34
C LEU A 235 7.16 14.28 2.05
N PHE A 236 5.91 14.75 2.13
CA PHE A 236 5.17 15.25 0.97
C PHE A 236 5.72 16.58 0.44
N ASP A 237 6.24 17.45 1.30
CA ASP A 237 6.91 18.70 0.88
C ASP A 237 8.17 18.37 0.06
N LYS A 238 9.00 17.44 0.55
CA LYS A 238 10.22 16.99 -0.16
C LYS A 238 9.89 16.23 -1.45
N LEU A 239 8.83 15.43 -1.45
CA LEU A 239 8.35 14.75 -2.64
C LEU A 239 7.91 15.76 -3.70
N THR A 240 7.20 16.81 -3.29
CA THR A 240 6.74 17.89 -4.17
C THR A 240 7.91 18.64 -4.80
N ILE A 241 8.96 18.94 -4.03
CA ILE A 241 10.19 19.53 -4.59
C ILE A 241 10.81 18.60 -5.64
N LYS A 242 10.90 17.29 -5.37
CA LYS A 242 11.41 16.31 -6.35
C LYS A 242 10.55 16.25 -7.61
N MET A 243 9.21 16.29 -7.50
CA MET A 243 8.32 16.23 -8.67
C MET A 243 8.53 17.41 -9.62
N ASN A 244 8.97 18.57 -9.13
CA ASN A 244 9.27 19.71 -10.01
C ASN A 244 10.45 19.43 -10.96
N ALA A 245 11.41 18.60 -10.55
CA ALA A 245 12.62 18.29 -11.30
C ALA A 245 12.48 17.09 -12.27
N VAL A 246 11.36 16.39 -12.24
CA VAL A 246 11.12 15.19 -13.05
C VAL A 246 11.06 15.55 -14.54
N SER A 247 11.74 14.76 -15.39
CA SER A 247 11.83 14.99 -16.83
C SER A 247 10.70 14.29 -17.61
N ASP A 248 9.89 15.06 -18.33
CA ASP A 248 8.81 14.50 -19.16
C ASP A 248 9.34 13.56 -20.27
N ALA A 249 10.53 13.84 -20.79
CA ALA A 249 11.19 12.98 -21.78
C ALA A 249 11.56 11.60 -21.18
N ASN A 250 12.07 11.58 -19.95
CA ASN A 250 12.38 10.34 -19.23
C ASN A 250 11.10 9.53 -18.96
N LEU A 251 10.03 10.20 -18.51
CA LEU A 251 8.73 9.57 -18.29
C LEU A 251 8.20 8.95 -19.57
N LYS A 252 8.21 9.70 -20.67
CA LYS A 252 7.77 9.22 -21.98
C LYS A 252 8.56 7.98 -22.41
N GLN A 253 9.88 8.00 -22.28
CA GLN A 253 10.73 6.88 -22.69
C GLN A 253 10.50 5.62 -21.84
N ASP A 254 10.39 5.75 -20.52
CA ASP A 254 10.22 4.60 -19.62
C ASP A 254 8.78 4.04 -19.63
N LEU A 255 7.77 4.90 -19.81
CA LEU A 255 6.37 4.52 -19.72
C LEU A 255 5.78 4.01 -21.03
N LEU A 256 6.11 4.60 -22.18
CA LEU A 256 5.47 4.22 -23.45
C LEU A 256 5.50 2.69 -23.68
N PRO A 257 6.63 1.97 -23.56
CA PRO A 257 6.65 0.53 -23.82
C PRO A 257 5.81 -0.32 -22.84
N LEU A 258 5.28 0.28 -21.77
CA LEU A 258 4.49 -0.40 -20.74
C LEU A 258 2.98 -0.30 -20.97
N PHE A 259 2.53 0.30 -22.09
CA PHE A 259 1.11 0.45 -22.41
C PHE A 259 0.78 0.01 -23.82
N VAL A 260 -0.31 -0.74 -23.94
CA VAL A 260 -0.95 -1.07 -25.22
C VAL A 260 -1.75 0.13 -25.73
N ASN A 261 -2.53 0.78 -24.87
CA ASN A 261 -3.32 1.95 -25.23
C ASN A 261 -2.44 3.20 -25.26
N ARG A 262 -2.04 3.64 -26.46
CA ARG A 262 -1.20 4.83 -26.68
C ARG A 262 -1.87 6.13 -26.26
N THR A 263 -3.13 6.32 -26.65
CA THR A 263 -3.90 7.52 -26.32
C THR A 263 -4.02 7.72 -24.80
N TYR A 264 -4.23 6.64 -24.05
CA TYR A 264 -4.28 6.70 -22.58
C TYR A 264 -2.98 7.26 -22.00
N ILE A 265 -1.82 6.66 -22.35
CA ILE A 265 -0.56 7.05 -21.74
C ILE A 265 -0.07 8.41 -22.24
N GLU A 266 -0.36 8.79 -23.48
CA GLU A 266 -0.06 10.12 -23.99
C GLU A 266 -0.86 11.19 -23.24
N ASN A 267 -2.15 10.97 -23.02
CA ASN A 267 -2.96 11.87 -22.19
C ASN A 267 -2.45 11.94 -20.75
N TRP A 268 -2.04 10.80 -20.18
CA TRP A 268 -1.45 10.79 -18.83
C TRP A 268 -0.16 11.60 -18.79
N LEU A 269 0.75 11.41 -19.76
CA LEU A 269 2.02 12.14 -19.87
C LEU A 269 1.84 13.66 -20.05
N THR A 270 0.75 14.10 -20.69
CA THR A 270 0.44 15.53 -20.80
C THR A 270 -0.01 16.12 -19.46
N ASN A 271 -0.72 15.35 -18.62
CA ASN A 271 -1.43 15.88 -17.46
C ASN A 271 -0.87 15.42 -16.09
N TRP A 272 0.18 14.60 -16.07
CA TRP A 272 0.67 13.95 -14.84
C TRP A 272 1.04 14.95 -13.74
N ARG A 273 1.63 16.08 -14.11
CA ARG A 273 2.12 17.09 -13.15
C ARG A 273 0.95 17.82 -12.48
N GLU A 274 -0.03 18.25 -13.27
CA GLU A 274 -1.27 18.84 -12.75
C GLU A 274 -2.03 17.85 -11.88
N SER A 275 -2.09 16.59 -12.31
CA SER A 275 -2.69 15.50 -11.53
C SER A 275 -1.98 15.33 -10.18
N TYR A 276 -0.65 15.31 -10.15
CA TYR A 276 0.12 15.25 -8.91
C TYR A 276 -0.20 16.41 -7.97
N PHE A 277 -0.22 17.65 -8.47
CA PHE A 277 -0.50 18.83 -7.64
C PHE A 277 -1.94 18.87 -7.13
N GLY A 278 -2.91 18.41 -7.92
CA GLY A 278 -4.29 18.25 -7.47
C GLY A 278 -4.41 17.19 -6.36
N LEU A 279 -3.69 16.07 -6.51
CA LEU A 279 -3.74 14.96 -5.56
C LEU A 279 -3.00 15.24 -4.26
N VAL A 280 -1.82 15.87 -4.31
CA VAL A 280 -1.06 16.18 -3.08
C VAL A 280 -1.84 17.13 -2.18
N GLY A 281 -2.59 18.07 -2.78
CA GLY A 281 -3.50 18.96 -2.03
C GLY A 281 -4.65 18.24 -1.33
N ALA A 282 -5.03 17.04 -1.79
CA ALA A 282 -6.05 16.22 -1.15
C ALA A 282 -5.56 15.53 0.14
N TYR A 283 -4.24 15.45 0.35
CA TYR A 283 -3.67 15.03 1.63
C TYR A 283 -3.72 16.21 2.61
N GLU A 284 -4.87 16.36 3.28
CA GLU A 284 -5.09 17.38 4.30
C GLU A 284 -4.25 17.10 5.56
N ILE A 285 -2.96 17.43 5.49
CA ILE A 285 -2.02 17.34 6.59
C ILE A 285 -2.12 18.63 7.41
N CYS A 286 -2.34 18.51 8.72
CA CYS A 286 -2.42 19.62 9.65
C CYS A 286 -1.52 19.43 10.86
N THR A 287 -1.09 20.55 11.45
CA THR A 287 -0.26 20.54 12.65
C THR A 287 -1.12 20.83 13.87
N VAL A 288 -1.44 19.79 14.64
CA VAL A 288 -2.30 19.87 15.83
C VAL A 288 -1.59 20.66 16.94
N ASN A 289 -2.19 21.75 17.39
CA ASN A 289 -1.62 22.63 18.41
C ASN A 289 -2.15 22.26 19.80
N ALA A 290 -3.38 22.64 20.12
CA ALA A 290 -3.95 22.49 21.46
C ALA A 290 -5.42 22.04 21.38
N LEU A 291 -5.84 21.26 22.37
CA LEU A 291 -7.25 20.90 22.55
C LEU A 291 -8.05 22.14 22.93
N GLU A 292 -9.11 22.41 22.19
CA GLU A 292 -9.98 23.57 22.37
C GLU A 292 -11.25 23.21 23.16
N SER A 293 -11.93 22.13 22.76
CA SER A 293 -13.20 21.72 23.36
C SER A 293 -13.43 20.22 23.28
N VAL A 294 -14.26 19.73 24.19
CA VAL A 294 -14.74 18.34 24.16
C VAL A 294 -16.26 18.36 24.15
N GLN A 295 -16.88 17.72 23.17
CA GLN A 295 -18.33 17.61 23.08
C GLN A 295 -18.74 16.14 23.22
N VAL A 296 -19.69 15.88 24.12
CA VAL A 296 -20.36 14.59 24.22
C VAL A 296 -21.77 14.75 23.68
N TYR A 297 -22.13 13.95 22.69
CA TYR A 297 -23.44 13.99 22.05
C TYR A 297 -24.14 12.64 22.16
N ARG A 298 -25.40 12.63 22.63
CA ARG A 298 -26.27 11.45 22.60
C ARG A 298 -27.17 11.48 21.37
N ASN A 299 -27.13 10.41 20.58
CA ASN A 299 -28.05 10.18 19.49
C ASN A 299 -29.15 9.19 19.91
N PHE A 300 -30.38 9.69 20.09
CA PHE A 300 -31.53 8.89 20.54
C PHE A 300 -32.09 7.95 19.47
N ARG A 301 -31.68 8.08 18.20
CA ARG A 301 -32.19 7.20 17.14
C ARG A 301 -31.47 5.86 17.09
N ASN A 302 -30.23 5.81 17.58
CA ASN A 302 -29.38 4.64 17.51
C ASN A 302 -28.71 4.30 18.85
N ASP A 303 -29.12 4.96 19.93
CA ASP A 303 -28.62 4.76 21.30
C ASP A 303 -27.08 4.76 21.36
N ASN A 304 -26.46 5.75 20.71
CA ASN A 304 -25.02 5.92 20.70
C ASN A 304 -24.62 7.26 21.32
N PHE A 305 -23.45 7.26 21.97
CA PHE A 305 -22.72 8.44 22.37
C PHE A 305 -21.56 8.68 21.41
N SER A 306 -21.40 9.93 20.98
CA SER A 306 -20.18 10.40 20.34
C SER A 306 -19.40 11.35 21.25
N PHE A 307 -18.07 11.23 21.24
CA PHE A 307 -17.14 12.10 21.94
C PHE A 307 -16.25 12.78 20.91
N THR A 308 -16.48 14.06 20.68
CA THR A 308 -15.73 14.86 19.70
C THR A 308 -14.72 15.74 20.42
N PHE A 309 -13.44 15.53 20.13
CA PHE A 309 -12.33 16.33 20.65
C PHE A 309 -11.88 17.31 19.58
N THR A 310 -12.13 18.60 19.76
CA THR A 310 -11.77 19.64 18.79
C THR A 310 -10.44 20.25 19.16
N TYR A 311 -9.52 20.31 18.20
CA TYR A 311 -8.19 20.88 18.36
C TYR A 311 -8.00 22.06 17.42
N ASN A 312 -7.33 23.09 17.93
CA ASN A 312 -6.78 24.16 17.10
C ASN A 312 -5.57 23.65 16.33
N ILE A 313 -5.43 24.04 15.05
CA ILE A 313 -4.27 23.73 14.22
C ILE A 313 -3.45 24.99 13.91
N LYS A 314 -2.15 24.84 13.65
CA LYS A 314 -1.26 25.98 13.34
C LYS A 314 -1.70 26.77 12.11
N GLU A 315 -2.38 26.10 11.19
CA GLU A 315 -2.87 26.66 9.94
C GLU A 315 -4.16 27.51 10.12
N GLY A 316 -4.57 27.82 11.35
CA GLY A 316 -5.65 28.77 11.66
C GLY A 316 -7.07 28.19 11.52
N LYS A 317 -7.21 26.86 11.50
CA LYS A 317 -8.50 26.15 11.46
C LYS A 317 -8.61 25.19 12.65
N THR A 318 -9.59 24.30 12.62
CA THR A 318 -9.73 23.21 13.60
C THR A 318 -9.69 21.84 12.93
N CYS A 319 -9.34 20.83 13.71
CA CYS A 319 -9.50 19.43 13.38
C CYS A 319 -10.11 18.68 14.57
N TRP A 320 -10.65 17.49 14.37
CA TRP A 320 -11.23 16.73 15.48
C TRP A 320 -10.96 15.23 15.42
N ILE A 321 -10.97 14.62 16.60
CA ILE A 321 -10.98 13.17 16.78
C ILE A 321 -12.30 12.80 17.43
N GLU A 322 -13.03 11.87 16.82
CA GLU A 322 -14.35 11.45 17.25
C GLU A 322 -14.38 9.97 17.62
N TYR A 323 -14.87 9.68 18.82
CA TYR A 323 -15.13 8.33 19.29
C TYR A 323 -16.63 8.06 19.26
N GLU A 324 -17.02 6.89 18.79
CA GLU A 324 -18.40 6.41 18.85
C GLU A 324 -18.51 5.20 19.79
N MET A 325 -19.53 5.20 20.65
CA MET A 325 -19.74 4.16 21.65
C MET A 325 -21.24 3.90 21.87
N VAL A 326 -21.63 2.63 21.99
CA VAL A 326 -23.02 2.28 22.31
C VAL A 326 -23.39 2.67 23.75
N GLU A 327 -24.64 3.05 23.95
CA GLU A 327 -25.20 3.51 25.22
C GLU A 327 -25.02 2.52 26.38
N TYR A 328 -25.00 1.22 26.10
CA TYR A 328 -24.75 0.19 27.11
C TYR A 328 -23.48 0.43 27.94
N TRP A 329 -22.41 0.96 27.34
CA TRP A 329 -21.18 1.33 28.07
C TRP A 329 -21.38 2.46 29.08
N VAL A 330 -22.41 3.27 28.89
CA VAL A 330 -22.74 4.46 29.69
C VAL A 330 -23.90 4.19 30.65
N GLU A 331 -24.82 3.28 30.36
CA GLU A 331 -25.95 2.98 31.26
C GLU A 331 -25.67 1.78 32.17
N ASP A 332 -25.23 0.66 31.60
CA ASP A 332 -25.18 -0.65 32.29
C ASP A 332 -23.78 -1.06 32.77
N CYS A 333 -22.75 -0.25 32.53
CA CYS A 333 -21.45 -0.47 33.16
C CYS A 333 -21.51 -0.24 34.69
N GLU A 334 -20.63 -0.94 35.42
CA GLU A 334 -20.46 -0.78 36.88
C GLU A 334 -20.37 0.71 37.28
N ARG A 335 -20.93 1.04 38.44
CA ARG A 335 -20.65 2.33 39.09
C ARG A 335 -19.12 2.41 39.24
N ASP A 336 -18.52 3.49 38.74
CA ASP A 336 -17.06 3.76 38.68
C ASP A 336 -16.24 3.27 37.48
N PHE A 337 -16.82 2.60 36.48
CA PHE A 337 -16.12 2.34 35.22
C PHE A 337 -16.30 3.49 34.19
N PRO A 338 -15.26 3.93 33.45
CA PRO A 338 -13.87 3.48 33.51
C PRO A 338 -13.15 4.01 34.77
N PRO A 339 -12.13 3.31 35.29
CA PRO A 339 -11.42 3.70 36.52
C PRO A 339 -10.59 4.99 36.39
N THR A 340 -10.52 5.58 35.20
CA THR A 340 -9.79 6.82 34.92
C THR A 340 -10.35 7.97 35.76
N LYS A 341 -9.48 8.67 36.51
CA LYS A 341 -9.87 9.86 37.26
C LYS A 341 -10.22 10.99 36.29
N ILE A 342 -11.24 11.79 36.62
CA ILE A 342 -11.64 12.93 35.79
C ILE A 342 -10.49 13.94 35.75
N ASN A 343 -10.02 14.27 34.55
CA ASN A 343 -9.02 15.31 34.35
C ASN A 343 -9.67 16.69 34.48
N GLU A 344 -9.10 17.59 35.30
CA GLU A 344 -9.67 18.92 35.55
C GLU A 344 -9.77 19.78 34.28
N ASN A 345 -8.80 19.70 33.39
CA ASN A 345 -8.83 20.49 32.14
C ASN A 345 -9.98 20.01 31.25
N ILE A 346 -10.17 18.69 31.13
CA ILE A 346 -11.31 18.12 30.41
C ILE A 346 -12.63 18.54 31.06
N ASN A 347 -12.72 18.47 32.40
CA ASN A 347 -13.92 18.86 33.13
C ASN A 347 -14.34 20.33 32.90
N ARG A 348 -13.37 21.22 32.65
CA ARG A 348 -13.64 22.65 32.36
C ARG A 348 -14.16 22.90 30.95
N ILE A 349 -13.75 22.09 29.98
CA ILE A 349 -14.05 22.32 28.54
C ILE A 349 -15.10 21.38 27.95
N ILE A 350 -15.54 20.37 28.70
CA ILE A 350 -16.51 19.38 28.25
C ILE A 350 -17.93 19.95 28.21
N GLN A 351 -18.66 19.67 27.14
CA GLN A 351 -20.04 20.07 26.93
C GLN A 351 -20.92 18.86 26.57
N PHE A 352 -22.14 18.83 27.10
CA PHE A 352 -23.12 17.77 26.86
C PHE A 352 -24.24 18.25 25.94
N LYS A 353 -24.49 17.53 24.85
CA LYS A 353 -25.56 17.82 23.87
C LYS A 353 -26.35 16.55 23.53
N SER A 354 -27.54 16.71 22.95
CA SER A 354 -28.41 15.58 22.63
C SER A 354 -29.35 15.89 21.44
N SER A 355 -29.86 14.87 20.76
CA SER A 355 -30.93 14.99 19.73
C SER A 355 -32.35 15.08 20.30
N GLY A 356 -32.55 14.96 21.62
CA GLY A 356 -33.87 14.98 22.24
C GLY A 356 -33.82 14.91 23.77
N GLY A 357 -34.17 15.99 24.48
CA GLY A 357 -34.07 16.03 25.96
C GLY A 357 -32.64 16.28 26.47
N SER A 358 -32.39 16.13 27.77
CA SER A 358 -31.06 16.26 28.37
C SER A 358 -30.41 14.90 28.61
N ILE A 359 -29.08 14.84 28.55
CA ILE A 359 -28.34 13.69 29.09
C ILE A 359 -28.59 13.64 30.60
N ARG A 360 -28.87 12.46 31.14
CA ARG A 360 -29.12 12.30 32.59
C ARG A 360 -27.88 12.73 33.37
N SER A 361 -28.06 13.57 34.39
CA SER A 361 -26.97 14.06 35.25
C SER A 361 -26.20 12.92 35.92
N SER A 362 -26.86 11.79 36.21
CA SER A 362 -26.25 10.56 36.72
C SER A 362 -25.17 9.97 35.81
N TYR A 363 -25.18 10.30 34.52
CA TYR A 363 -24.19 9.82 33.54
C TYR A 363 -23.00 10.78 33.38
N HIS A 364 -23.10 12.03 33.85
CA HIS A 364 -22.08 13.06 33.58
C HIS A 364 -20.69 12.66 34.07
N ASP A 365 -20.57 12.14 35.29
CA ASP A 365 -19.27 11.72 35.82
C ASP A 365 -18.68 10.56 35.03
N ARG A 366 -19.50 9.58 34.63
CA ARG A 366 -19.08 8.45 33.80
C ARG A 366 -18.59 8.91 32.43
N LEU A 367 -19.36 9.79 31.78
CA LEU A 367 -19.00 10.37 30.48
C LEU A 367 -17.71 11.20 30.58
N LYS A 368 -17.49 11.95 31.67
CA LYS A 368 -16.22 12.67 31.91
C LYS A 368 -15.03 11.73 32.07
N ARG A 369 -15.21 10.58 32.72
CA ARG A 369 -14.16 9.56 32.85
C ARG A 369 -13.82 8.93 31.48
N TYR A 370 -14.81 8.61 30.66
CA TYR A 370 -14.58 8.17 29.28
C TYR A 370 -13.89 9.25 28.43
N ALA A 371 -14.35 10.50 28.51
CA ALA A 371 -13.71 11.60 27.82
C ALA A 371 -12.24 11.79 28.24
N THR A 372 -11.94 11.59 29.52
CA THR A 372 -10.55 11.61 30.01
C THR A 372 -9.73 10.47 29.42
N LEU A 373 -10.25 9.23 29.45
CA LEU A 373 -9.60 8.05 28.87
C LEU A 373 -9.30 8.26 27.36
N PHE A 374 -10.27 8.76 26.61
CA PHE A 374 -10.09 9.02 25.18
C PHE A 374 -9.11 10.16 24.91
N ASN A 375 -9.10 11.21 25.73
CA ASN A 375 -8.10 12.26 25.62
C ASN A 375 -6.67 11.74 25.87
N GLU A 376 -6.48 10.84 26.83
CA GLU A 376 -5.17 10.21 27.08
C GLU A 376 -4.70 9.41 25.87
N LYS A 377 -5.62 8.67 25.21
CA LYS A 377 -5.33 7.96 23.95
C LYS A 377 -4.98 8.94 22.82
N ASN A 378 -5.72 10.04 22.69
CA ASN A 378 -5.44 11.09 21.71
C ASN A 378 -4.04 11.69 21.90
N GLU A 379 -3.67 12.10 23.12
CA GLU A 379 -2.36 12.70 23.36
C GLU A 379 -1.20 11.71 23.11
N LYS A 380 -1.39 10.42 23.43
CA LYS A 380 -0.42 9.37 23.10
C LYS A 380 -0.25 9.25 21.58
N PHE A 381 -1.36 9.20 20.83
CA PHE A 381 -1.37 9.14 19.37
C PHE A 381 -0.73 10.39 18.76
N LEU A 382 -1.18 11.58 19.13
CA LEU A 382 -0.67 12.86 18.63
C LEU A 382 0.84 12.99 18.89
N LYS A 383 1.34 12.55 20.05
CA LYS A 383 2.78 12.52 20.32
C LYS A 383 3.53 11.57 19.36
N LYS A 384 2.99 10.38 19.10
CA LYS A 384 3.57 9.38 18.19
C LYS A 384 3.72 9.89 16.75
N ILE A 385 2.76 10.69 16.28
CA ILE A 385 2.78 11.28 14.93
C ILE A 385 3.39 12.70 14.89
N ASN A 386 4.14 13.11 15.92
CA ASN A 386 4.72 14.46 16.03
C ASN A 386 3.69 15.59 15.88
N ARG A 387 2.43 15.33 16.24
CA ARG A 387 1.25 16.19 16.08
C ARG A 387 0.95 16.57 14.63
N ILE A 388 1.53 15.86 13.66
CA ILE A 388 1.30 16.05 12.23
C ILE A 388 0.29 15.01 11.77
N MET A 389 -0.96 15.45 11.74
CA MET A 389 -2.11 14.58 11.50
C MET A 389 -2.51 14.68 10.04
N LEU A 390 -2.65 13.52 9.40
CA LEU A 390 -3.37 13.39 8.14
C LEU A 390 -4.80 12.99 8.47
N SER A 391 -5.77 13.76 7.98
CA SER A 391 -7.18 13.49 8.28
C SER A 391 -8.06 13.90 7.12
N ARG A 392 -9.08 13.09 6.82
CA ARG A 392 -10.04 13.42 5.75
C ARG A 392 -11.05 14.40 6.33
N ASN A 393 -11.24 15.54 5.67
CA ASN A 393 -12.09 16.63 6.16
C ASN A 393 -11.67 17.12 7.56
N ARG A 394 -10.37 17.06 7.86
CA ARG A 394 -9.80 17.38 9.19
C ARG A 394 -10.36 16.55 10.36
N SER A 395 -10.82 15.34 10.09
CA SER A 395 -11.43 14.45 11.08
C SER A 395 -10.81 13.05 11.11
N ILE A 396 -10.70 12.50 12.32
CA ILE A 396 -10.48 11.08 12.56
C ILE A 396 -11.70 10.55 13.31
N THR A 397 -12.30 9.46 12.83
CA THR A 397 -13.45 8.83 13.48
C THR A 397 -13.13 7.37 13.78
N THR A 398 -13.44 6.92 14.99
CA THR A 398 -13.28 5.51 15.36
C THR A 398 -14.41 4.65 14.81
N LYS A 399 -14.20 3.33 14.77
CA LYS A 399 -15.27 2.35 14.75
C LYS A 399 -16.16 2.53 15.98
N LEU A 400 -17.43 2.15 15.84
CA LEU A 400 -18.37 2.12 16.94
C LEU A 400 -17.94 1.05 17.95
N ILE A 401 -17.66 1.47 19.19
CA ILE A 401 -17.28 0.60 20.29
C ILE A 401 -18.53 -0.07 20.86
N ARG A 402 -18.58 -1.39 20.75
CA ARG A 402 -19.69 -2.25 21.20
C ARG A 402 -19.25 -3.19 22.33
N SER A 403 -20.22 -3.70 23.08
CA SER A 403 -20.04 -4.74 24.10
C SER A 403 -20.48 -6.14 23.63
N THR A 404 -21.19 -6.24 22.49
CA THR A 404 -21.80 -7.48 21.98
C THR A 404 -21.37 -7.79 20.56
N THR A 405 -21.25 -9.07 20.22
CA THR A 405 -20.90 -9.55 18.86
C THR A 405 -22.09 -9.70 17.91
N GLU A 406 -23.32 -9.49 18.38
CA GLU A 406 -24.51 -9.68 17.56
C GLU A 406 -24.51 -8.76 16.33
N ARG A 407 -24.59 -9.37 15.14
CA ARG A 407 -24.58 -8.71 13.82
C ARG A 407 -23.41 -7.72 13.66
N LEU A 408 -22.22 -8.10 14.13
CA LEU A 408 -21.04 -7.23 14.10
C LEU A 408 -20.59 -6.93 12.67
N ASN A 409 -20.60 -5.64 12.29
CA ASN A 409 -19.93 -5.17 11.08
C ASN A 409 -18.49 -4.77 11.41
N GLN A 410 -17.52 -5.65 11.15
CA GLN A 410 -16.11 -5.45 11.52
C GLN A 410 -15.42 -4.25 10.85
N LYS A 411 -16.00 -3.70 9.77
CA LYS A 411 -15.50 -2.49 9.11
C LYS A 411 -15.90 -1.22 9.87
N GLU A 412 -17.09 -1.20 10.44
CA GLU A 412 -17.64 -0.01 11.11
C GLU A 412 -17.64 -0.13 12.64
N GLN A 413 -17.43 -1.33 13.18
CA GLN A 413 -17.66 -1.64 14.58
C GLN A 413 -16.53 -2.49 15.15
N ILE A 414 -16.28 -2.30 16.44
CA ILE A 414 -15.32 -3.09 17.22
C ILE A 414 -15.96 -3.50 18.54
N VAL A 415 -15.74 -4.75 18.95
CA VAL A 415 -16.23 -5.27 20.23
C VAL A 415 -15.07 -5.31 21.20
N LEU A 416 -15.21 -4.62 22.33
CA LEU A 416 -14.18 -4.57 23.36
C LEU A 416 -14.76 -5.04 24.68
N ASN A 417 -13.93 -5.67 25.50
CA ASN A 417 -14.20 -5.80 26.92
C ASN A 417 -13.55 -4.62 27.67
N LYS A 418 -13.84 -4.49 28.97
CA LYS A 418 -13.30 -3.40 29.81
C LYS A 418 -11.77 -3.29 29.75
N SER A 419 -11.08 -4.43 29.84
CA SER A 419 -9.62 -4.49 29.82
C SER A 419 -9.07 -4.01 28.48
N ALA A 420 -9.64 -4.49 27.37
CA ALA A 420 -9.26 -4.11 26.01
C ALA A 420 -9.53 -2.63 25.73
N LEU A 421 -10.65 -2.07 26.20
CA LEU A 421 -10.93 -0.63 26.06
C LEU A 421 -9.90 0.23 26.80
N LEU A 422 -9.39 -0.22 27.94
CA LEU A 422 -8.35 0.48 28.67
C LEU A 422 -7.00 0.39 27.96
N SER A 423 -6.62 -0.79 27.48
CA SER A 423 -5.29 -1.05 26.90
C SER A 423 -5.11 -0.64 25.44
N CYS A 424 -6.19 -0.58 24.64
CA CYS A 424 -6.09 -0.28 23.22
C CYS A 424 -5.53 1.14 22.96
N GLU A 425 -4.86 1.33 21.83
CA GLU A 425 -4.48 2.65 21.33
C GLU A 425 -5.62 3.26 20.50
N LEU A 426 -5.51 4.53 20.09
CA LEU A 426 -6.49 5.12 19.17
C LEU A 426 -6.45 4.41 17.81
N GLU A 427 -5.27 3.99 17.38
CA GLU A 427 -5.02 3.29 16.12
C GLU A 427 -5.80 1.98 15.99
N ASP A 428 -5.99 1.26 17.10
CA ASP A 428 -6.78 0.03 17.15
C ASP A 428 -8.28 0.27 16.91
N LEU A 429 -8.71 1.53 17.09
CA LEU A 429 -10.11 1.94 17.01
C LEU A 429 -10.45 2.61 15.67
N LEU A 430 -9.49 2.90 14.80
CA LEU A 430 -9.75 3.59 13.54
C LEU A 430 -10.59 2.75 12.58
N LYS A 431 -11.44 3.40 11.76
CA LYS A 431 -12.28 2.76 10.75
C LYS A 431 -11.47 2.10 9.63
#